data_AF-A0A2T7DZ62-F1
#
_entry.id   AF-A0A2T7DZ62-F1
#
_cell.length_a   1.000
_cell.length_b   1.000
_cell.length_c   1.000
_cell.angle_alpha   90.00
_cell.angle_beta   90.00
_cell.angle_gamma   90.00
#
_symmetry.space_group_name_H-M   'P 1'
#
loop_
_entity.id
_entity.type
_entity.pdbx_description
1 polymer ?
#
loop_
_entity_poly.entity_id
_entity_poly.type
_entity_poly.pdbx_seq_one_letter_code
_entity_poly.pdbx_strand_id
1 'polypeptide(L)'
;METMRAEAVADGQPRMPSAEVVSKVLLQNSCNTTFLKNVGIATPSSKSPTAVEEALREELAVEKQGSVVMQQELEDLKKKSEAADETLARTKTQYEELKKQQKESNVILTRLLNMNNPGISSQP
;
A
#
# COMPACT_ATOMS: atom_id res chain seq x y z
N MET A 1 -52.00 10.36 -57.69
CA MET A 1 -50.70 9.73 -57.41
C MET A 1 -49.64 10.82 -57.56
N GLU A 2 -49.24 11.43 -56.45
CA GLU A 2 -48.26 12.53 -56.46
C GLU A 2 -46.86 11.95 -56.26
N THR A 3 -46.02 12.17 -57.26
CA THR A 3 -44.63 11.75 -57.33
C THR A 3 -43.76 12.66 -56.48
N MET A 4 -43.20 12.12 -55.40
CA MET A 4 -42.19 12.80 -54.58
C MET A 4 -40.93 13.08 -55.40
N ARG A 5 -40.69 14.33 -55.76
CA ARG A 5 -39.45 14.78 -56.39
C ARG A 5 -38.34 14.80 -55.33
N ALA A 6 -37.27 14.04 -55.56
CA ALA A 6 -36.02 14.19 -54.83
C ALA A 6 -35.32 15.47 -55.30
N GLU A 7 -34.95 16.31 -54.35
CA GLU A 7 -34.16 17.53 -54.55
C GLU A 7 -32.77 17.18 -55.11
N ALA A 8 -32.36 17.88 -56.17
CA ALA A 8 -31.08 17.67 -56.83
C ALA A 8 -29.96 18.30 -55.99
N VAL A 9 -29.13 17.47 -55.37
CA VAL A 9 -27.91 17.91 -54.67
C VAL A 9 -26.82 18.20 -55.70
N ALA A 10 -26.17 19.35 -55.51
CA ALA A 10 -25.11 19.89 -56.35
C ALA A 10 -23.91 18.94 -56.53
N ASP A 11 -23.32 19.10 -57.70
CA ASP A 11 -22.22 18.39 -58.35
C ASP A 11 -20.98 18.11 -57.46
N GLY A 12 -20.46 16.88 -57.53
CA GLY A 12 -19.06 16.57 -57.21
C GLY A 12 -18.74 15.63 -56.03
N GLN A 13 -19.65 15.41 -55.06
CA GLN A 13 -19.34 14.53 -53.91
C GLN A 13 -20.00 13.15 -54.06
N PRO A 14 -19.29 12.03 -53.85
CA PRO A 14 -19.89 10.70 -53.89
C PRO A 14 -21.09 10.65 -52.95
N ARG A 15 -22.26 10.29 -53.49
CA ARG A 15 -23.47 10.14 -52.68
C ARG A 15 -23.16 9.14 -51.59
N MET A 16 -23.24 9.57 -50.32
CA MET A 16 -22.89 8.72 -49.19
C MET A 16 -23.68 7.41 -49.29
N PRO A 17 -23.02 6.25 -49.18
CA PRO A 17 -23.70 4.98 -49.22
C PRO A 17 -24.73 4.93 -48.07
N SER A 18 -25.87 4.29 -48.32
CA SER A 18 -26.99 4.24 -47.37
C SER A 18 -26.56 3.74 -45.99
N ALA A 19 -25.64 2.77 -45.93
CA ALA A 19 -25.06 2.25 -44.70
C ALA A 19 -24.32 3.32 -43.88
N GLU A 20 -23.63 4.25 -44.56
CA GLU A 20 -22.87 5.32 -43.89
C GLU A 20 -23.79 6.45 -43.42
N VAL A 21 -24.85 6.76 -44.19
CA VAL A 21 -25.93 7.67 -43.75
C VAL A 21 -26.60 7.13 -42.49
N VAL A 22 -26.96 5.84 -42.49
CA VAL A 22 -27.57 5.17 -41.33
C VAL A 22 -26.60 5.14 -40.15
N SER A 23 -25.32 4.81 -40.39
CA SER A 23 -24.28 4.82 -39.35
C SER A 23 -24.13 6.20 -38.70
N LYS A 24 -24.07 7.29 -39.49
CA LYS A 24 -23.99 8.66 -38.96
C LYS A 24 -25.21 9.06 -38.14
N VAL A 25 -26.42 8.76 -38.63
CA VAL A 25 -27.67 9.07 -37.92
C VAL A 25 -27.76 8.30 -36.61
N LEU A 26 -27.37 7.02 -36.62
CA LEU A 26 -27.29 6.22 -35.41
C LEU A 26 -26.23 6.77 -34.46
N LEU A 27 -25.04 7.15 -34.94
CA LEU A 27 -23.98 7.73 -34.10
C LEU A 27 -24.43 9.05 -33.44
N GLN A 28 -25.11 9.92 -34.20
CA GLN A 28 -25.65 11.19 -33.70
C GLN A 28 -26.76 11.00 -32.64
N ASN A 29 -27.54 9.91 -32.71
CA ASN A 29 -28.59 9.59 -31.74
C ASN A 29 -28.17 8.54 -30.67
N SER A 30 -26.97 7.97 -30.80
CA SER A 30 -26.54 6.76 -30.05
C SER A 30 -26.38 6.99 -28.56
N CYS A 31 -26.24 8.24 -28.12
CA CYS A 31 -26.02 8.58 -26.72
C CYS A 31 -27.29 8.48 -25.85
N ASN A 32 -28.50 8.41 -26.42
CA ASN A 32 -29.74 8.39 -25.63
C ASN A 32 -30.83 7.42 -26.10
N THR A 33 -30.63 6.63 -27.15
CA THR A 33 -31.69 5.76 -27.67
C THR A 33 -31.84 4.47 -26.86
N THR A 34 -32.97 4.36 -26.16
CA THR A 34 -33.42 3.14 -25.46
C THR A 34 -33.52 1.94 -26.39
N PHE A 35 -33.75 2.18 -27.69
CA PHE A 35 -33.84 1.14 -28.71
C PHE A 35 -32.57 0.28 -28.80
N LEU A 36 -31.37 0.88 -28.88
CA LEU A 36 -30.12 0.14 -28.97
C LEU A 36 -29.84 -0.68 -27.70
N LYS A 37 -30.19 -0.13 -26.53
CA LYS A 37 -30.14 -0.84 -25.25
C LYS A 37 -31.06 -2.06 -25.22
N ASN A 38 -32.29 -1.93 -25.72
CA ASN A 38 -33.28 -3.01 -25.71
C ASN A 38 -32.92 -4.16 -26.65
N VAL A 39 -32.18 -3.88 -27.73
CA VAL A 39 -31.70 -4.90 -28.70
C VAL A 39 -30.33 -5.48 -28.28
N GLY A 40 -29.80 -5.09 -27.12
CA GLY A 40 -28.54 -5.62 -26.58
C GLY A 40 -27.28 -5.08 -27.26
N ILE A 41 -27.39 -4.01 -28.04
CA ILE A 41 -26.25 -3.37 -28.69
C ILE A 41 -25.59 -2.44 -27.67
N ALA A 42 -24.43 -2.84 -27.15
CA ALA A 42 -23.65 -2.03 -26.23
C ALA A 42 -23.16 -0.77 -26.95
N THR A 43 -23.71 0.38 -26.58
CA THR A 43 -23.19 1.67 -27.05
C THR A 43 -21.98 2.07 -26.21
N PRO A 44 -20.94 2.70 -26.81
CA PRO A 44 -19.83 3.26 -26.05
C PRO A 44 -20.38 4.41 -25.19
N SER A 45 -20.66 4.10 -23.93
CA SER A 45 -21.19 5.05 -22.97
C SER A 45 -20.07 6.01 -22.56
N SER A 46 -20.03 7.20 -23.17
CA SER A 46 -19.21 8.32 -22.70
C SER A 46 -19.83 8.94 -21.44
N LYS A 47 -19.97 8.15 -20.38
CA LYS A 47 -20.35 8.68 -19.07
C LYS A 47 -19.09 9.24 -18.44
N SER A 48 -19.06 10.57 -18.31
CA SER A 48 -18.08 11.22 -17.44
C SER A 48 -18.19 10.63 -16.03
N PRO A 49 -17.06 10.51 -15.31
CA PRO A 49 -17.07 10.08 -13.92
C PRO A 49 -18.10 10.92 -13.16
N THR A 50 -18.92 10.25 -12.34
CA THR A 50 -19.83 10.99 -11.47
C THR A 50 -19.02 11.67 -10.38
N ALA A 51 -19.52 12.77 -9.80
CA ALA A 51 -18.83 13.44 -8.68
C ALA A 51 -18.53 12.48 -7.51
N VAL A 52 -19.39 11.47 -7.31
CA VAL A 52 -19.18 10.40 -6.32
C VAL A 52 -17.97 9.53 -6.68
N GLU A 53 -17.81 9.21 -7.96
CA GLU A 53 -16.70 8.38 -8.44
C GLU A 53 -15.35 9.12 -8.36
N GLU A 54 -15.34 10.43 -8.59
CA GLU A 54 -14.14 11.25 -8.38
C GLU A 54 -13.78 11.36 -6.89
N ALA A 55 -14.76 11.60 -6.01
CA ALA A 55 -14.53 11.64 -4.57
C ALA A 55 -13.96 10.32 -4.03
N LEU A 56 -14.48 9.17 -4.49
CA LEU A 56 -13.95 7.84 -4.13
C LEU A 56 -12.50 7.62 -4.61
N ARG A 57 -12.15 8.15 -5.79
CA ARG A 57 -10.77 8.07 -6.30
C ARG A 57 -9.81 8.94 -5.50
N GLU A 58 -10.25 10.11 -5.07
CA GLU A 58 -9.47 10.99 -4.20
C GLU A 58 -9.24 10.35 -2.82
N GLU A 59 -10.29 9.81 -2.21
CA GLU A 59 -10.19 9.10 -0.92
C GLU A 59 -9.22 7.91 -1.02
N LEU A 60 -9.32 7.10 -2.08
CA LEU A 60 -8.39 5.99 -2.31
C LEU A 60 -6.94 6.47 -2.48
N ALA A 61 -6.71 7.61 -3.13
CA ALA A 61 -5.38 8.18 -3.29
C ALA A 61 -4.80 8.63 -1.95
N VAL A 62 -5.61 9.29 -1.12
CA VAL A 62 -5.25 9.70 0.25
C VAL A 62 -4.95 8.48 1.11
N GLU A 63 -5.80 7.45 1.07
CA GLU A 63 -5.62 6.21 1.84
C GLU A 63 -4.33 5.48 1.43
N LYS A 64 -4.06 5.35 0.13
CA LYS A 64 -2.81 4.75 -0.36
C LYS A 64 -1.59 5.52 0.13
N GLN A 65 -1.64 6.85 0.08
CA GLN A 65 -0.55 7.67 0.57
C GLN A 65 -0.36 7.50 2.09
N GLY A 66 -1.45 7.46 2.86
CA GLY A 66 -1.42 7.21 4.29
C GLY A 66 -0.85 5.83 4.63
N SER A 67 -1.23 4.79 3.88
CA SER A 67 -0.71 3.44 4.04
C SER A 67 0.80 3.37 3.82
N VAL A 68 1.34 4.09 2.83
CA VAL A 68 2.79 4.15 2.58
C VAL A 68 3.52 4.79 3.75
N VAL A 69 2.98 5.89 4.30
CA VAL A 69 3.56 6.57 5.46
C VAL A 69 3.55 5.65 6.69
N MET A 70 2.42 5.01 7.00
CA MET A 70 2.35 4.08 8.14
C MET A 70 3.30 2.90 7.98
N GLN A 71 3.45 2.37 6.78
CA GLN A 71 4.38 1.27 6.52
C GLN A 71 5.84 1.69 6.74
N GLN A 72 6.20 2.92 6.36
CA GLN A 72 7.51 3.49 6.63
C GLN A 72 7.76 3.65 8.14
N GLU A 73 6.77 4.19 8.88
CA GLU A 73 6.87 4.34 10.34
C GLU A 73 7.03 2.99 11.05
N LEU A 74 6.32 1.95 10.61
CA LEU A 74 6.45 0.60 11.15
C LEU A 74 7.83 0.01 10.90
N GLU A 75 8.40 0.16 9.70
CA GLU A 75 9.75 -0.28 9.39
C GLU A 75 10.79 0.44 10.25
N ASP A 76 10.65 1.76 10.45
CA ASP A 76 11.56 2.53 11.29
C ASP A 76 11.43 2.15 12.77
N LEU A 77 10.21 1.88 13.24
CA LEU A 77 9.99 1.41 14.60
C LEU A 77 10.57 0.01 14.82
N LYS A 78 10.41 -0.89 13.85
CA LYS A 78 10.98 -2.23 13.87
C LYS A 78 12.52 -2.19 13.95
N LYS A 79 13.18 -1.38 13.12
CA LYS A 79 14.64 -1.21 13.18
C LYS A 79 15.10 -0.69 14.53
N LYS A 80 14.36 0.26 15.12
CA LYS A 80 14.65 0.77 16.46
C LYS A 80 14.47 -0.31 17.53
N SER A 81 13.43 -1.15 17.44
CA SER A 81 13.23 -2.24 18.40
C SER A 81 14.32 -3.29 18.29
N GLU A 82 14.71 -3.69 17.08
CA GLU A 82 15.81 -4.65 16.86
C GLU A 82 17.13 -4.13 17.45
N ALA A 83 17.45 -2.84 17.24
CA ALA A 83 18.64 -2.22 17.83
C ALA A 83 18.56 -2.17 19.37
N ALA A 84 17.39 -1.84 19.93
CA ALA A 84 17.17 -1.84 21.37
C ALA A 84 17.35 -3.25 21.96
N ASP A 85 16.80 -4.28 21.32
CA ASP A 85 16.93 -5.68 21.75
C ASP A 85 18.39 -6.15 21.69
N GLU A 86 19.14 -5.79 20.65
CA GLU A 86 20.55 -6.11 20.55
C GLU A 86 21.36 -5.46 21.66
N THR A 87 21.14 -4.16 21.93
CA THR A 87 21.82 -3.48 23.05
C THR A 87 21.48 -4.11 24.39
N LEU A 88 20.21 -4.46 24.61
CA LEU A 88 19.77 -5.16 25.82
C LEU A 88 20.46 -6.52 25.98
N ALA A 89 20.58 -7.31 24.89
CA ALA A 89 21.26 -8.59 24.90
C ALA A 89 22.76 -8.45 25.24
N ARG A 90 23.42 -7.43 24.68
CA ARG A 90 24.83 -7.11 24.98
C ARG A 90 25.00 -6.71 26.45
N THR A 91 24.17 -5.82 26.97
CA THR A 91 24.20 -5.41 28.37
C THR A 91 23.95 -6.57 29.32
N LYS A 92 23.00 -7.45 29.01
CA LYS A 92 22.74 -8.67 29.79
C LYS A 92 23.96 -9.58 29.86
N THR A 93 24.64 -9.77 28.73
CA THR A 93 25.86 -10.58 28.65
C THR A 93 26.98 -9.98 29.50
N GLN A 94 27.20 -8.66 29.41
CA GLN A 94 28.19 -7.95 30.23
C GLN A 94 27.89 -8.06 31.72
N TYR A 95 26.61 -7.97 32.11
CA TYR A 95 26.19 -8.11 33.50
C TYR A 95 26.51 -9.49 34.08
N GLU A 96 26.22 -10.56 33.34
CA GLU A 96 26.53 -11.92 33.80
C GLU A 96 28.03 -12.17 33.89
N GLU A 97 28.84 -11.63 32.97
CA GLU A 97 30.30 -11.72 33.04
C GLU A 97 30.86 -10.98 34.26
N LEU A 98 30.40 -9.75 34.52
CA LEU A 98 30.79 -9.00 35.73
C LEU A 98 30.41 -9.74 37.01
N LYS A 99 29.21 -10.32 37.05
CA LYS A 99 28.75 -11.12 38.18
C LYS A 99 29.61 -12.36 38.41
N LYS A 100 30.07 -13.02 37.34
CA LYS A 100 31.00 -14.14 37.41
C LYS A 100 32.35 -13.70 37.96
N GLN A 101 32.94 -12.62 37.42
CA GLN A 101 34.20 -12.05 37.90
C GLN A 101 34.12 -11.66 39.38
N GLN A 102 33.00 -11.10 39.82
CA GLN A 102 32.80 -10.76 41.22
C GLN A 102 32.76 -12.01 42.13
N LYS A 103 32.11 -13.09 41.69
CA LYS A 103 32.12 -14.36 42.42
C LYS A 103 33.54 -14.93 42.52
N GLU A 104 34.29 -14.93 41.42
CA GLU A 104 35.68 -15.39 41.39
C GLU A 104 36.58 -14.55 42.31
N SER A 105 36.44 -13.22 42.28
CA SER A 105 37.15 -12.30 43.17
C SER A 105 36.83 -12.59 44.65
N ASN A 106 35.55 -12.77 44.99
CA ASN A 106 35.13 -13.13 46.35
C ASN A 106 35.77 -14.44 46.81
N VAL A 107 35.82 -15.47 45.95
CA VAL A 107 36.47 -16.76 46.28
C VAL A 107 37.95 -16.57 46.56
N ILE A 108 38.67 -15.79 45.74
CA ILE A 108 40.09 -15.50 45.95
C ILE A 108 40.30 -14.77 47.27
N LEU A 109 39.50 -13.74 47.56
CA LEU A 109 39.55 -12.99 48.81
C LEU A 109 39.34 -13.90 50.02
N THR A 110 38.31 -14.75 50.00
CA THR A 110 38.05 -15.72 51.07
C THR A 110 39.25 -16.65 51.26
N ARG A 111 39.87 -17.14 50.18
CA ARG A 111 41.06 -18.00 50.27
C ARG A 111 42.24 -17.28 50.91
N LEU A 112 42.53 -16.04 50.50
CA LEU A 112 43.61 -15.23 51.06
C LEU A 112 43.39 -14.93 52.54
N LEU A 113 42.16 -14.57 52.93
CA LEU A 113 41.81 -14.33 54.34
C LEU A 113 42.02 -15.59 55.19
N ASN A 114 41.61 -16.76 54.69
CA ASN A 114 41.79 -18.03 55.40
C ASN A 114 43.28 -18.41 55.51
N MET A 115 44.10 -18.12 54.49
CA MET A 115 45.55 -18.38 54.53
C MET A 115 46.31 -17.43 55.46
N ASN A 116 45.84 -16.18 55.61
CA ASN A 116 46.43 -15.18 56.52
C ASN A 116 45.98 -15.36 57.98
N ASN A 117 45.09 -16.33 58.25
CA ASN A 117 44.65 -16.67 59.60
C ASN A 117 45.05 -18.10 60.02
N PRO A 118 46.33 -18.51 59.91
CA PRO A 118 46.74 -19.89 60.16
C PRO A 118 46.73 -20.32 61.65
N GLY A 119 46.16 -19.54 62.58
CA GLY A 119 46.48 -19.68 64.01
C GLY A 119 45.41 -19.33 65.05
N ILE A 120 44.11 -19.31 64.74
CA ILE A 120 43.08 -19.21 65.81
C ILE A 120 42.16 -20.45 65.92
N SER A 121 42.35 -21.46 65.09
CA SER A 121 41.65 -22.75 65.19
C SER A 121 42.61 -23.82 65.68
N SER A 122 43.08 -23.67 66.92
CA SER A 122 43.59 -24.76 67.77
C SER A 122 43.91 -24.19 69.16
N GLN A 123 42.91 -24.13 70.03
CA GLN A 123 43.14 -24.51 71.43
C GLN A 123 41.83 -25.01 72.05
N PRO A 124 41.85 -26.15 72.77
CA PRO A 124 40.69 -26.65 73.55
C PRO A 124 40.30 -25.72 74.71
#